data_AF-A0A9E0Y3C6-F1
#
_entry.id   AF-A0A9E0Y3C6-F1
#
_cell.length_a   1.000
_cell.length_b   1.000
_cell.length_c   1.000
_cell.angle_alpha   90.00
_cell.angle_beta   90.00
_cell.angle_gamma   90.00
#
_symmetry.space_group_name_H-M   'P 1'
#
loop_
_entity.id
_entity.type
_entity.pdbx_description
1 polymer ?
#
loop_
_entity_poly.entity_id
_entity_poly.type
_entity_poly.pdbx_seq_one_letter_code
_entity_poly.pdbx_strand_id
1 'polypeptide(L)'
;APLLAVHLFFALAATKMICYTLVLLPIYMLAIGSAMDDLIALIKHQLVRQGAFIIAFVALCAYGMNMPKVEATHSLIGNGLADPRWRQQNLMAMHDFPKLARFLSSNEKPIVFNMCRNHHLRYMFAYGTEVWAKPPDAPAVDRLRQKGYSVFVIQDGADPTSFPSTTILVPDSVFSISKDVRV
;
A
#
# COMPACT_ATOMS: atom_id res chain seq x y z
N ALA A 1 -7.45 1.43 28.01
CA ALA A 1 -6.03 1.84 28.00
C ALA A 1 -5.24 1.30 26.80
N PRO A 2 -5.16 -0.02 26.52
CA PRO A 2 -4.32 -0.54 25.43
C PRO A 2 -4.85 -0.16 24.04
N LEU A 3 -6.18 -0.15 23.86
CA LEU A 3 -6.80 0.24 22.58
C LEU A 3 -6.45 1.68 22.18
N LEU A 4 -6.53 2.61 23.14
CA LEU A 4 -6.22 4.04 22.95
C LEU A 4 -4.74 4.25 22.59
N ALA A 5 -3.83 3.52 23.25
CA ALA A 5 -2.40 3.57 22.94
C ALA A 5 -2.08 3.03 21.54
N VAL A 6 -2.72 1.93 21.14
CA VAL A 6 -2.60 1.37 19.78
C VAL A 6 -3.11 2.38 18.73
N HIS A 7 -4.24 3.05 19.01
CA HIS A 7 -4.79 4.03 18.10
C HIS A 7 -3.91 5.28 17.98
N LEU A 8 -3.36 5.76 19.09
CA LEU A 8 -2.44 6.89 19.10
C LEU A 8 -1.15 6.58 18.33
N PHE A 9 -0.59 5.39 18.53
CA PHE A 9 0.61 4.92 17.82
C PHE A 9 0.40 4.90 16.30
N PHE A 10 -0.70 4.27 15.83
CA PHE A 10 -0.99 4.23 14.39
C PHE A 10 -1.49 5.57 13.81
N ALA A 11 -2.08 6.44 14.64
CA ALA A 11 -2.44 7.80 14.22
C ALA A 11 -1.20 8.67 13.96
N LEU A 12 -0.14 8.48 14.75
CA LEU A 12 1.16 9.17 14.66
C LEU A 12 2.13 8.53 13.66
N ALA A 13 1.90 7.28 13.26
CA ALA A 13 2.74 6.59 12.28
C ALA A 13 2.69 7.29 10.90
N ALA A 14 3.86 7.56 10.33
CA ALA A 14 4.01 8.27 9.05
C ALA A 14 3.43 7.49 7.84
N THR A 15 3.34 6.16 7.94
CA THR A 15 2.80 5.28 6.91
C THR A 15 1.48 4.67 7.38
N LYS A 16 0.38 5.39 7.16
CA LYS A 16 -0.96 4.85 7.46
C LYS A 16 -1.30 3.73 6.47
N MET A 17 -1.43 2.50 6.97
CA MET A 17 -1.95 1.39 6.16
C MET A 17 -3.41 1.67 5.77
N ILE A 18 -3.72 1.58 4.47
CA ILE A 18 -5.06 1.86 3.92
C ILE A 18 -6.14 1.01 4.62
N CYS A 19 -5.85 -0.27 4.87
CA CYS A 19 -6.76 -1.20 5.55
C CYS A 19 -7.08 -0.75 6.99
N TYR A 20 -6.11 -0.19 7.70
CA TYR A 20 -6.30 0.31 9.06
C TYR A 20 -7.15 1.59 9.08
N THR A 21 -6.92 2.50 8.12
CA THR A 21 -7.71 3.73 8.00
C THR A 21 -9.17 3.46 7.61
N LEU A 22 -9.45 2.42 6.82
CA LEU A 22 -10.82 2.09 6.39
C LEU A 22 -11.73 1.67 7.55
N VAL A 23 -11.20 0.90 8.51
CA VAL A 23 -11.99 0.41 9.66
C VAL A 23 -12.23 1.52 10.69
N LEU A 24 -11.27 2.44 10.84
CA LEU A 24 -11.35 3.51 11.84
C LEU A 24 -12.02 4.78 11.35
N LEU A 25 -12.07 5.01 10.04
CA LEU A 25 -12.69 6.19 9.47
C LEU A 25 -14.14 6.38 9.94
N PRO A 26 -15.02 5.37 9.98
CA PRO A 26 -16.38 5.54 10.51
C PRO A 26 -16.40 5.98 11.98
N ILE A 27 -15.49 5.45 12.81
CA ILE A 27 -15.39 5.81 14.23
C ILE A 27 -14.93 7.27 14.38
N TYR A 28 -13.94 7.69 13.60
CA TYR A 28 -13.50 9.08 13.59
C TYR A 28 -14.58 10.04 13.08
N MET A 29 -15.34 9.64 12.05
CA MET A 29 -16.45 10.44 11.53
C MET A 29 -17.57 10.61 12.55
N LEU A 30 -17.90 9.56 13.32
CA LEU A 30 -18.87 9.65 14.43
C LEU A 30 -18.38 10.60 15.53
N ALA A 31 -17.11 10.51 15.91
CA ALA A 31 -16.53 11.39 16.93
C ALA A 31 -16.51 12.86 16.48
N ILE A 32 -16.13 13.13 15.22
CA ILE A 32 -16.16 14.47 14.64
C ILE A 32 -17.60 15.00 14.55
N GLY A 33 -18.54 14.16 14.11
CA GLY A 33 -19.96 14.53 14.03
C GLY A 33 -20.55 14.90 15.39
N SER A 34 -20.26 14.10 16.43
CA SER A 34 -20.69 14.40 17.80
C SER A 34 -20.07 15.70 18.33
N ALA A 35 -18.77 15.90 18.12
CA ALA A 35 -18.09 17.13 18.55
C ALA A 35 -18.62 18.37 17.83
N MET A 36 -18.98 18.24 16.54
CA MET A 36 -19.64 19.31 15.80
C MET A 36 -21.05 19.60 16.33
N ASP A 37 -21.83 18.58 16.67
CA ASP A 37 -23.17 18.76 17.24
C ASP A 37 -23.11 19.48 18.60
N ASP A 38 -22.19 19.08 19.48
CA ASP A 38 -21.94 19.73 20.77
C ASP A 38 -21.54 21.20 20.61
N LEU A 39 -20.66 21.50 19.65
CA LEU A 39 -20.22 22.86 19.36
C LEU A 39 -21.37 23.73 18.82
N ILE A 40 -22.23 23.15 17.99
CA ILE A 40 -23.33 23.85 17.35
C ILE A 40 -24.53 23.99 18.30
N ALA A 41 -24.67 23.11 19.29
CA ALA A 41 -25.65 23.21 20.36
C ALA A 41 -25.48 24.48 21.24
N LEU A 42 -24.30 25.13 21.21
CA LEU A 42 -24.08 26.43 21.83
C LEU A 42 -24.90 27.56 21.18
N ILE A 43 -25.40 27.36 19.96
CA ILE A 43 -26.25 28.32 19.24
C ILE A 43 -27.70 28.12 19.68
N LYS A 44 -28.25 29.12 20.41
CA LYS A 44 -29.61 29.07 20.97
C LYS A 44 -30.73 29.05 19.92
N HIS A 45 -30.50 29.60 18.73
CA HIS A 45 -31.54 29.76 17.71
C HIS A 45 -31.55 28.60 16.71
N GLN A 46 -32.62 27.81 16.69
CA GLN A 46 -32.68 26.53 15.95
C GLN A 46 -32.48 26.64 14.43
N LEU A 47 -33.04 27.68 13.79
CA LEU A 47 -32.86 27.89 12.34
C LEU A 47 -31.42 28.26 11.98
N VAL A 48 -30.77 29.08 12.81
CA VAL A 48 -29.36 29.45 12.64
C VAL A 48 -28.45 28.25 12.89
N ARG A 49 -28.83 27.41 13.86
CA ARG A 49 -28.14 26.16 14.20
C ARG A 49 -28.08 25.19 13.02
N GLN A 50 -29.21 24.96 12.34
CA GLN A 50 -29.26 24.08 11.16
C GLN A 50 -28.44 24.64 9.99
N GLY A 51 -28.56 25.95 9.72
CA GLY A 51 -27.75 26.61 8.70
C GLY A 51 -26.25 26.51 8.99
N ALA A 52 -25.84 26.78 10.23
CA ALA A 52 -24.45 26.68 10.66
C ALA A 52 -23.90 25.24 10.52
N PHE A 53 -24.70 24.23 10.85
CA PHE A 53 -24.30 22.83 10.67
C PHE A 53 -24.06 22.47 9.20
N ILE A 54 -24.99 22.82 8.31
CA ILE A 54 -24.87 22.55 6.88
C ILE A 54 -23.63 23.25 6.32
N ILE A 55 -23.41 24.52 6.66
CA ILE A 55 -22.25 25.29 6.21
C ILE A 55 -20.95 24.67 6.73
N ALA A 56 -20.88 24.32 8.01
CA ALA A 56 -19.69 23.71 8.61
C ALA A 56 -19.38 22.34 7.97
N PHE A 57 -20.40 21.54 7.70
CA PHE A 57 -20.25 20.24 7.03
C PHE A 57 -19.73 20.40 5.59
N VAL A 58 -20.33 21.30 4.80
CA VAL A 58 -19.88 21.58 3.43
C VAL A 58 -18.44 22.10 3.41
N ALA A 59 -18.10 23.01 4.33
CA ALA A 59 -16.73 23.53 4.46
C ALA A 59 -15.72 22.43 4.82
N LEU A 60 -16.08 21.52 5.74
CA LEU A 60 -15.24 20.38 6.12
C LEU A 60 -15.02 19.43 4.94
N CYS A 61 -16.07 19.11 4.18
CA CYS A 61 -15.96 18.30 2.97
C CYS A 61 -15.07 18.96 1.92
N ALA A 62 -15.25 20.27 1.68
CA ALA A 62 -14.45 21.03 0.72
C ALA A 62 -12.97 21.08 1.13
N TYR A 63 -12.68 21.23 2.43
CA TYR A 63 -11.31 21.20 2.95
C TYR A 63 -10.67 19.81 2.86
N GLY A 64 -11.43 18.75 3.17
CA GLY A 64 -10.96 17.37 3.13
C GLY A 64 -10.75 16.82 1.72
N MET A 65 -11.45 17.38 0.73
CA MET A 65 -11.33 16.98 -0.67
C MET A 65 -10.17 17.68 -1.36
N ASN A 66 -9.07 16.94 -1.55
CA ASN A 66 -8.01 17.36 -2.47
C ASN A 66 -8.49 17.19 -3.92
N MET A 67 -9.22 18.18 -4.43
CA MET A 67 -9.82 18.18 -5.77
C MET A 67 -8.80 17.86 -6.90
N PRO A 68 -7.59 18.45 -6.93
CA PRO A 68 -6.59 18.09 -7.93
C PRO A 68 -6.23 16.60 -7.91
N LYS A 69 -6.14 15.99 -6.72
CA LYS A 69 -5.85 14.56 -6.58
C LYS A 69 -7.04 13.69 -7.00
N VAL A 70 -8.26 14.09 -6.68
CA VAL A 70 -9.49 13.38 -7.08
C VAL A 70 -9.64 13.42 -8.59
N GLU A 71 -9.48 14.59 -9.21
CA GLU A 71 -9.53 14.77 -10.65
C GLU A 71 -8.43 14.00 -11.38
N ALA A 72 -7.19 14.04 -10.86
CA ALA A 72 -6.11 13.23 -11.41
C ALA A 72 -6.44 11.73 -11.39
N THR A 73 -7.04 11.25 -10.29
CA THR A 73 -7.34 9.82 -10.11
C THR A 73 -8.54 9.35 -10.93
N HIS A 74 -9.57 10.18 -11.09
CA HIS A 74 -10.84 9.81 -11.73
C HIS A 74 -11.00 10.27 -13.18
N SER A 75 -10.34 11.36 -13.58
CA SER A 75 -10.51 11.96 -14.91
C SER A 75 -9.27 11.80 -15.80
N LEU A 76 -8.06 11.86 -15.22
CA LEU A 76 -6.80 11.88 -15.99
C LEU A 76 -6.13 10.51 -16.07
N ILE A 77 -6.22 9.69 -15.03
CA ILE A 77 -5.82 8.28 -15.10
C ILE A 77 -6.96 7.55 -15.82
N GLY A 78 -6.87 7.47 -17.15
CA GLY A 78 -7.76 6.64 -17.95
C GLY A 78 -7.89 5.27 -17.30
N ASN A 79 -9.13 4.79 -17.12
CA ASN A 79 -9.48 3.58 -16.37
C ASN A 79 -8.36 2.53 -16.47
N GLY A 80 -7.57 2.34 -15.41
CA GLY A 80 -6.53 1.28 -15.39
C GLY A 80 -7.13 -0.12 -15.57
N LEU A 81 -8.46 -0.25 -15.32
CA LEU A 81 -9.26 -1.44 -15.63
C LEU A 81 -9.58 -1.62 -17.13
N ALA A 82 -9.55 -0.53 -17.91
CA ALA A 82 -9.77 -0.52 -19.34
C ALA A 82 -8.47 -0.69 -20.14
N ASP A 83 -7.29 -0.57 -19.50
CA ASP A 83 -6.01 -0.91 -20.13
C ASP A 83 -5.86 -2.44 -20.20
N PRO A 84 -5.95 -3.05 -21.40
CA PRO A 84 -5.82 -4.49 -21.56
C PRO A 84 -4.45 -4.99 -21.09
N ARG A 85 -3.41 -4.14 -21.17
CA ARG A 85 -2.04 -4.49 -20.76
C ARG A 85 -1.96 -4.66 -19.25
N TRP A 86 -2.61 -3.80 -18.47
CA TRP A 86 -2.64 -3.93 -17.01
C TRP A 86 -3.31 -5.23 -16.57
N ARG A 87 -4.43 -5.60 -17.20
CA ARG A 87 -5.12 -6.88 -16.92
C ARG A 87 -4.23 -8.07 -17.28
N GLN A 88 -3.58 -8.02 -18.44
CA GLN A 88 -2.70 -9.08 -18.91
C GLN A 88 -1.47 -9.25 -18.02
N GLN A 89 -0.82 -8.15 -17.60
CA GLN A 89 0.29 -8.16 -16.65
C GLN A 89 -0.12 -8.78 -15.30
N ASN A 90 -1.32 -8.48 -14.79
CA ASN A 90 -1.82 -9.08 -13.55
C ASN A 90 -2.10 -10.59 -13.69
N LEU A 91 -2.69 -11.03 -14.80
CA LEU A 91 -2.94 -12.44 -15.06
C LEU A 91 -1.63 -13.23 -15.21
N MET A 92 -0.64 -12.65 -15.90
CA MET A 92 0.70 -13.24 -16.03
C MET A 92 1.40 -13.35 -14.68
N ALA A 93 1.36 -12.29 -13.87
CA ALA A 93 1.92 -12.33 -12.52
C ALA A 93 1.29 -13.45 -11.66
N MET A 94 -0.04 -13.62 -11.71
CA MET A 94 -0.72 -14.71 -11.01
C MET A 94 -0.26 -16.10 -11.44
N HIS A 95 0.03 -16.28 -12.73
CA HIS A 95 0.53 -17.55 -13.25
C HIS A 95 1.94 -17.87 -12.73
N ASP A 96 2.77 -16.85 -12.51
CA ASP A 96 4.17 -17.04 -12.11
C ASP A 96 4.38 -17.04 -10.59
N PHE A 97 3.44 -16.49 -9.80
CA PHE A 97 3.54 -16.51 -8.34
C PHE A 97 3.70 -17.92 -7.73
N PRO A 98 2.96 -18.96 -8.16
CA PRO A 98 3.19 -20.32 -7.67
C PRO A 98 4.60 -20.85 -7.96
N LYS A 99 5.19 -20.48 -9.10
CA LYS A 99 6.57 -20.88 -9.45
C LYS A 99 7.57 -20.23 -8.50
N LEU A 100 7.42 -18.92 -8.27
CA LEU A 100 8.23 -18.19 -7.30
C LEU A 100 8.05 -18.77 -5.88
N ALA A 101 6.83 -19.11 -5.49
CA ALA A 101 6.55 -19.71 -4.17
C ALA A 101 7.26 -21.07 -3.98
N ARG A 102 7.20 -21.95 -5.00
CA ARG A 102 7.93 -23.24 -4.98
C ARG A 102 9.44 -23.05 -4.94
N PHE A 103 9.95 -22.05 -5.65
CA PHE A 103 11.38 -21.71 -5.61
C PHE A 103 11.79 -21.28 -4.19
N LEU A 104 11.02 -20.39 -3.57
CA LEU A 104 11.32 -19.85 -2.24
C LEU A 104 11.07 -20.85 -1.11
N SER A 105 10.15 -21.80 -1.25
CA SER A 105 9.85 -22.79 -0.20
C SER A 105 11.02 -23.72 0.12
N SER A 106 12.03 -23.78 -0.75
CA SER A 106 13.27 -24.52 -0.51
C SER A 106 14.25 -23.82 0.44
N ASN A 107 13.97 -22.57 0.82
CA ASN A 107 14.87 -21.74 1.63
C ASN A 107 14.25 -21.41 2.98
N GLU A 108 15.08 -21.37 4.02
CA GLU A 108 14.64 -20.90 5.33
C GLU A 108 14.49 -19.38 5.33
N LYS A 109 13.32 -18.92 5.79
CA LYS A 109 12.97 -17.50 5.96
C LYS A 109 13.29 -16.64 4.73
N PRO A 110 12.64 -16.89 3.59
CA PRO A 110 12.85 -16.09 2.38
C PRO A 110 12.27 -14.68 2.56
N ILE A 111 13.01 -13.67 2.11
CA ILE A 111 12.52 -12.30 1.91
C ILE A 111 12.80 -11.92 0.46
N VAL A 112 11.81 -11.37 -0.23
CA VAL A 112 11.94 -10.96 -1.64
C VAL A 112 11.89 -9.45 -1.74
N PHE A 113 12.81 -8.87 -2.52
CA PHE A 113 12.84 -7.45 -2.84
C PHE A 113 12.64 -7.21 -4.33
N ASN A 114 12.36 -5.96 -4.67
CA ASN A 114 12.17 -5.47 -6.03
C ASN A 114 10.97 -6.11 -6.76
N MET A 115 9.87 -6.44 -6.05
CA MET A 115 8.62 -6.88 -6.69
C MET A 115 7.71 -5.69 -7.02
N CYS A 116 7.12 -5.66 -8.20
CA CYS A 116 6.18 -4.61 -8.60
C CYS A 116 5.15 -4.23 -7.52
N ARG A 117 4.87 -2.93 -7.38
CA ARG A 117 4.08 -2.35 -6.26
C ARG A 117 2.67 -2.94 -6.11
N ASN A 118 2.06 -3.44 -7.18
CA ASN A 118 0.73 -4.07 -7.10
C ASN A 118 0.80 -5.58 -6.78
N HIS A 119 1.99 -6.17 -6.84
CA HIS A 119 2.20 -7.62 -6.73
C HIS A 119 2.73 -8.02 -5.36
N HIS A 120 3.61 -7.22 -4.74
CA HIS A 120 4.21 -7.57 -3.44
C HIS A 120 3.19 -7.85 -2.34
N LEU A 121 2.17 -6.98 -2.16
CA LEU A 121 1.12 -7.19 -1.15
C LEU A 121 0.30 -8.46 -1.45
N ARG A 122 -0.09 -8.64 -2.71
CA ARG A 122 -0.90 -9.79 -3.14
C ARG A 122 -0.15 -11.09 -2.90
N TYR A 123 1.14 -11.12 -3.22
CA TYR A 123 2.00 -12.26 -3.00
C TYR A 123 2.17 -12.57 -1.51
N MET A 124 2.45 -11.54 -0.70
CA MET A 124 2.63 -11.68 0.76
C MET A 124 1.38 -12.29 1.42
N PHE A 125 0.18 -11.81 1.06
CA PHE A 125 -1.06 -12.39 1.57
C PHE A 125 -1.34 -13.81 1.08
N ALA A 126 -0.96 -14.13 -0.16
CA ALA A 126 -1.25 -15.44 -0.76
C ALA A 126 -0.28 -16.54 -0.28
N TYR A 127 0.99 -16.21 -0.03
CA TYR A 127 2.05 -17.21 0.22
C TYR A 127 2.76 -17.03 1.55
N GLY A 128 2.46 -15.98 2.33
CA GLY A 128 3.05 -15.77 3.66
C GLY A 128 4.53 -15.39 3.67
N THR A 129 5.08 -15.00 2.52
CA THR A 129 6.48 -14.55 2.37
C THR A 129 6.55 -13.04 2.43
N GLU A 130 7.52 -12.50 3.16
CA GLU A 130 7.79 -11.06 3.22
C GLU A 130 8.31 -10.56 1.86
N VAL A 131 7.58 -9.62 1.24
CA VAL A 131 7.94 -9.08 -0.07
C VAL A 131 7.89 -7.55 -0.08
N TRP A 132 8.94 -6.94 -0.63
CA TRP A 132 9.12 -5.50 -0.69
C TRP A 132 9.25 -5.03 -2.14
N ALA A 133 8.67 -3.86 -2.41
CA ALA A 133 8.70 -3.30 -3.76
C ALA A 133 9.99 -2.55 -4.10
N LYS A 134 10.73 -2.11 -3.08
CA LYS A 134 12.00 -1.41 -3.28
C LYS A 134 13.15 -2.42 -3.37
N PRO A 135 14.21 -2.12 -4.12
CA PRO A 135 15.46 -2.87 -4.01
C PRO A 135 16.07 -2.67 -2.61
N PRO A 136 16.84 -3.64 -2.09
CA PRO A 136 17.42 -3.54 -0.77
C PRO A 136 18.75 -2.80 -0.80
N ASP A 137 19.03 -2.01 0.24
CA ASP A 137 20.35 -1.43 0.46
C ASP A 137 21.30 -2.47 1.08
N ALA A 138 22.60 -2.40 0.79
CA ALA A 138 23.62 -3.28 1.37
C ALA A 138 23.52 -3.45 2.90
N PRO A 139 23.44 -2.38 3.73
CA PRO A 139 23.32 -2.54 5.18
C PRO A 139 22.01 -3.21 5.61
N ALA A 140 20.94 -3.13 4.80
CA ALA A 140 19.70 -3.83 5.08
C ALA A 140 19.84 -5.34 4.83
N VAL A 141 20.50 -5.72 3.74
CA VAL A 141 20.80 -7.13 3.42
C VAL A 141 21.64 -7.76 4.53
N ASP A 142 22.70 -7.08 4.99
CA ASP A 142 23.58 -7.60 6.04
C ASP A 142 22.83 -7.85 7.35
N ARG A 143 21.98 -6.90 7.77
CA ARG A 143 21.14 -7.06 8.97
C ARG A 143 20.17 -8.23 8.86
N LEU A 144 19.59 -8.45 7.67
CA LEU A 144 18.64 -9.55 7.44
C LEU A 144 19.37 -10.89 7.46
N ARG A 145 20.55 -10.98 6.84
CA ARG A 145 21.37 -12.19 6.87
C ARG A 145 21.87 -12.53 8.26
N GLN A 146 22.28 -11.55 9.07
CA GLN A 146 22.65 -11.76 10.48
C GLN A 146 21.50 -12.37 11.31
N LYS A 147 20.24 -12.12 10.91
CA LYS A 147 19.05 -12.70 11.54
C LYS A 147 18.63 -14.05 10.94
N GLY A 148 19.41 -14.60 10.00
CA GLY A 148 19.16 -15.88 9.34
C GLY A 148 18.12 -15.82 8.22
N TYR A 149 17.88 -14.65 7.61
CA TYR A 149 17.01 -14.55 6.44
C TYR A 149 17.77 -14.78 5.14
N SER A 150 17.10 -15.44 4.19
CA SER A 150 17.57 -15.60 2.81
C SER A 150 17.01 -14.45 1.98
N VAL A 151 17.89 -13.55 1.50
CA VAL A 151 17.49 -12.33 0.79
C VAL A 151 17.53 -12.55 -0.71
N PHE A 152 16.35 -12.48 -1.33
CA PHE A 152 16.15 -12.62 -2.77
C PHE A 152 15.84 -11.26 -3.40
N VAL A 153 16.35 -11.03 -4.60
CA VAL A 153 16.05 -9.82 -5.38
C VAL A 153 15.58 -10.23 -6.77
N ILE A 154 14.41 -9.74 -7.18
CA ILE A 154 13.91 -9.94 -8.54
C ILE A 154 14.70 -9.05 -9.48
N GLN A 155 15.39 -9.67 -10.43
CA GLN A 155 16.15 -8.98 -11.48
C GLN A 155 15.19 -8.48 -12.56
N ASP A 156 14.38 -7.46 -12.26
CA ASP A 156 13.40 -6.89 -13.19
C ASP A 156 14.08 -5.96 -14.21
N GLY A 157 14.85 -6.51 -15.15
CA GLY A 157 15.59 -5.74 -16.17
C GLY A 157 16.73 -4.84 -15.66
N ALA A 158 16.88 -4.69 -14.34
CA ALA A 158 17.98 -3.97 -13.71
C ALA A 158 19.32 -4.69 -13.91
N ASP A 159 20.39 -3.90 -14.01
CA ASP A 159 21.75 -4.45 -14.08
C ASP A 159 22.03 -5.29 -12.81
N PRO A 160 22.39 -6.58 -12.94
CA PRO A 160 22.67 -7.44 -11.79
C PRO A 160 23.79 -6.89 -10.88
N THR A 161 24.68 -6.02 -11.40
CA THR A 161 25.73 -5.38 -10.60
C THR A 161 25.22 -4.27 -9.68
N SER A 162 23.99 -3.78 -9.90
CA SER A 162 23.37 -2.74 -9.07
C SER A 162 22.89 -3.24 -7.70
N PHE A 163 22.83 -4.55 -7.51
CA PHE A 163 22.37 -5.17 -6.27
C PHE A 163 23.54 -5.58 -5.38
N PRO A 164 23.36 -5.60 -4.05
CA PRO A 164 24.40 -6.08 -3.14
C PRO A 164 24.79 -7.52 -3.48
N SER A 165 26.09 -7.80 -3.55
CA SER A 165 26.65 -9.11 -3.95
C SER A 165 26.23 -10.27 -3.03
N THR A 166 25.75 -9.95 -1.84
CA THR A 166 25.24 -10.90 -0.84
C THR A 166 23.78 -11.29 -1.05
N THR A 167 23.12 -10.76 -2.08
CA THR A 167 21.73 -11.12 -2.43
C THR A 167 21.68 -12.28 -3.43
N ILE A 168 20.60 -13.08 -3.36
CA ILE A 168 20.33 -14.12 -4.34
C ILE A 168 19.46 -13.51 -5.43
N LEU A 169 20.03 -13.37 -6.62
CA LEU A 169 19.32 -12.89 -7.79
C LEU A 169 18.32 -13.95 -8.27
N VAL A 170 17.05 -13.55 -8.36
CA VAL A 170 16.01 -14.31 -9.04
C VAL A 170 15.96 -13.79 -10.46
N PRO A 171 16.47 -14.55 -11.45
CA PRO A 171 16.58 -14.07 -12.81
C PRO A 171 15.20 -13.91 -13.43
N ASP A 172 15.09 -12.99 -14.39
CA ASP A 172 13.88 -12.75 -15.19
C ASP A 172 13.30 -14.04 -15.79
N SER A 173 14.13 -15.05 -16.06
CA SER A 173 13.72 -16.34 -16.64
C SER A 173 12.81 -17.19 -15.73
N VAL A 174 12.75 -16.90 -14.42
CA VAL A 174 11.77 -17.52 -13.51
C VAL A 174 10.36 -17.00 -13.80
N PHE A 175 10.26 -15.81 -14.40
CA PHE A 175 9.03 -15.18 -14.82
C PHE A 175 8.83 -15.37 -16.33
N SER A 176 7.60 -15.59 -16.75
CA SER A 176 7.24 -15.78 -18.17
C SER A 176 7.14 -14.46 -18.93
N ILE A 177 7.55 -13.35 -18.33
CA ILE A 177 7.25 -11.99 -18.80
C ILE A 177 8.17 -11.65 -19.97
N SER A 178 7.60 -11.67 -21.18
CA SER A 178 8.21 -11.06 -22.37
C SER A 178 8.61 -9.61 -22.07
N LYS A 179 9.83 -9.24 -22.47
CA LYS A 179 10.37 -7.87 -22.33
C LYS A 179 9.50 -6.83 -23.05
N ASP A 180 8.70 -7.24 -24.03
CA ASP A 180 7.91 -6.34 -24.88
C ASP A 180 6.66 -5.76 -24.20
N VAL A 181 6.31 -6.21 -22.99
CA VAL A 181 5.10 -5.77 -22.25
C VAL A 181 5.44 -4.82 -21.08
N ARG A 182 6.72 -4.48 -20.87
CA ARG A 182 7.17 -3.64 -19.75
C ARG A 182 7.23 -2.17 -20.19
N VAL A 183 6.54 -1.29 -19.46
CA VAL A 183 6.57 0.19 -19.58
C VAL A 183 7.16 0.75 -18.30
#